data_AF-A0A658IBR3-F1
#
_entry.id   AF-A0A658IBR3-F1
#
_cell.length_a   1.000
_cell.length_b   1.000
_cell.length_c   1.000
_cell.angle_alpha   90.00
_cell.angle_beta   90.00
_cell.angle_gamma   90.00
#
_symmetry.space_group_name_H-M   'P 1'
#
loop_
_entity.id
_entity.type
_entity.pdbx_description
1 polymer ?
#
loop_
_entity_poly.entity_id
_entity_poly.type
_entity_poly.pdbx_seq_one_letter_code
_entity_poly.pdbx_strand_id
1 'polypeptide(L)'
;DIKVLLMDSQDKYFEATQTVYEWCGVATQLLTAYILLFDEYNEKKASAQKDILIRILDDGVKKLNEAQKSLLVSSQSFNTASGKLLALDSQLTNDFSEKSSYFQSQVDKIRKEAYAGAAAGIVAGPFGLIISYSIAAGVIEGKLIPELNNRLKAVQSFFTTLSATVKQANKDIDAAKLKLATEIAAIGEIKTETETTRFYVDYDDLM
;
A
#
# COMPACT_ATOMS: atom_id res chain seq x y z
N ASP A 1 7.98 -4.92 13.72
CA ASP A 1 8.44 -5.09 12.32
C ASP A 1 7.38 -4.89 11.27
N ILE A 2 6.36 -5.76 11.13
CA ILE A 2 5.34 -5.67 10.06
C ILE A 2 4.75 -4.25 9.97
N LYS A 3 4.34 -3.67 11.10
CA LYS A 3 3.84 -2.30 11.17
C LYS A 3 4.81 -1.27 10.56
N VAL A 4 6.09 -1.34 10.92
CA VAL A 4 7.11 -0.38 10.47
C VAL A 4 7.31 -0.49 8.95
N LEU A 5 7.36 -1.71 8.42
CA LEU A 5 7.48 -1.94 6.99
C LEU A 5 6.26 -1.45 6.19
N LEU A 6 5.06 -1.61 6.73
CA LEU A 6 3.85 -1.09 6.09
C LEU A 6 3.79 0.43 6.13
N MET A 7 4.26 1.05 7.22
CA MET A 7 4.41 2.51 7.30
C MET A 7 5.42 3.02 6.27
N ASP A 8 6.60 2.40 6.18
CA ASP A 8 7.60 2.77 5.19
C ASP A 8 7.10 2.57 3.74
N SER A 9 6.37 1.48 3.48
CA SER A 9 5.74 1.24 2.17
C SER A 9 4.77 2.37 1.80
N GLN A 10 3.97 2.82 2.77
CA GLN A 10 3.02 3.92 2.62
C GLN A 10 3.73 5.26 2.40
N ASP A 11 4.73 5.57 3.21
CA ASP A 11 5.49 6.82 3.10
C ASP A 11 6.18 6.93 1.74
N LYS A 12 6.77 5.85 1.26
CA LYS A 12 7.43 5.79 -0.06
C LYS A 12 6.45 5.87 -1.23
N TYR A 13 5.24 5.35 -1.06
CA TYR A 13 4.15 5.56 -2.02
C TYR A 13 3.73 7.05 -2.06
N PHE A 14 3.63 7.71 -0.90
CA PHE A 14 3.32 9.14 -0.87
C PHE A 14 4.43 10.01 -1.46
N GLU A 15 5.69 9.64 -1.23
CA GLU A 15 6.84 10.29 -1.85
C GLU A 15 6.76 10.21 -3.39
N ALA A 16 6.48 9.02 -3.94
CA ALA A 16 6.23 8.85 -5.38
C ALA A 16 5.04 9.69 -5.86
N THR A 17 3.96 9.74 -5.08
CA THR A 17 2.74 10.48 -5.41
C THR A 17 3.00 11.98 -5.50
N GLN A 18 3.75 12.56 -4.56
CA GLN A 18 4.09 13.98 -4.57
C GLN A 18 4.95 14.35 -5.79
N THR A 19 5.93 13.52 -6.13
CA THR A 19 6.76 13.72 -7.33
C THR A 19 5.92 13.74 -8.61
N VAL A 20 4.96 12.82 -8.75
CA VAL A 20 4.04 12.80 -9.89
C VAL A 20 3.10 14.01 -9.87
N TYR A 21 2.61 14.39 -8.69
CA TYR A 21 1.72 15.54 -8.53
C TYR A 21 2.38 16.86 -8.99
N GLU A 22 3.66 17.05 -8.68
CA GLU A 22 4.43 18.21 -9.16
C GLU A 22 4.47 18.27 -10.70
N TRP A 23 4.74 17.14 -11.35
CA TRP A 23 4.73 17.07 -12.82
C TRP A 23 3.34 17.36 -13.40
N CYS A 24 2.27 16.79 -12.81
CA CYS A 24 0.90 17.07 -13.23
C CYS A 24 0.56 18.56 -13.13
N GLY A 25 1.04 19.24 -12.10
CA GLY A 25 0.87 20.69 -11.93
C GLY A 25 1.52 21.49 -13.06
N VAL A 26 2.77 21.16 -13.41
CA VAL A 26 3.50 21.77 -14.54
C VAL A 26 2.79 21.47 -15.87
N ALA A 27 2.46 20.21 -16.12
CA ALA A 27 1.82 19.77 -17.36
C ALA A 27 0.48 20.48 -17.60
N THR A 28 -0.35 20.62 -16.56
CA THR A 28 -1.66 21.30 -16.67
C THR A 28 -1.52 22.76 -17.11
N GLN A 29 -0.58 23.49 -16.50
CA GLN A 29 -0.35 24.90 -16.84
C GLN A 29 0.22 25.05 -18.26
N LEU A 30 1.19 24.22 -18.61
CA LEU A 30 1.85 24.28 -19.91
C LEU A 30 0.93 23.83 -21.06
N LEU A 31 0.11 22.80 -20.87
CA LEU A 31 -0.89 22.39 -21.87
C LEU A 31 -1.97 23.45 -22.08
N THR A 32 -2.33 24.19 -21.01
CA THR A 32 -3.23 25.35 -21.16
C THR A 32 -2.59 26.43 -22.04
N ALA A 33 -1.31 26.75 -21.82
CA ALA A 33 -0.58 27.69 -22.66
C ALA A 33 -0.43 27.20 -24.10
N TYR A 34 -0.20 25.90 -24.31
CA TYR A 34 -0.13 25.28 -25.63
C TYR A 34 -1.41 25.54 -26.45
N ILE A 35 -2.58 25.36 -25.83
CA ILE A 35 -3.88 25.58 -26.49
C ILE A 35 -4.05 27.06 -26.86
N LEU A 36 -3.75 27.98 -25.94
CA LEU A 36 -3.90 29.43 -26.18
C LEU A 36 -2.95 29.96 -27.27
N LEU A 37 -1.88 29.24 -27.59
CA LEU A 37 -0.95 29.63 -28.66
C LEU A 37 -1.48 29.37 -30.08
N PHE A 38 -2.62 28.70 -30.24
CA PHE A 38 -3.29 28.59 -31.54
C PHE A 38 -3.98 29.89 -31.97
N ASP A 39 -4.39 30.75 -31.03
CA ASP A 39 -4.96 32.05 -31.36
C ASP A 39 -3.93 32.89 -32.11
N GLU A 40 -4.31 33.50 -33.24
CA GLU A 40 -3.41 34.26 -34.13
C GLU A 40 -2.09 33.52 -34.41
N TYR A 41 -2.22 32.28 -34.91
CA TYR A 41 -1.11 31.35 -35.11
C TYR A 41 -0.03 31.90 -36.06
N ASN A 42 1.23 31.65 -35.71
CA ASN A 42 2.39 32.00 -36.52
C ASN A 42 3.60 31.14 -36.12
N GLU A 43 4.69 31.24 -36.87
CA GLU A 43 5.90 30.44 -36.67
C GLU A 43 6.49 30.57 -35.26
N LYS A 44 6.42 31.76 -34.62
CA LYS A 44 6.93 31.93 -33.25
C LYS A 44 6.07 31.18 -32.24
N LYS A 45 4.74 31.22 -32.39
CA LYS A 45 3.81 30.49 -31.53
C LYS A 45 3.92 28.97 -31.72
N ALA A 46 4.12 28.52 -32.95
CA ALA A 46 4.43 27.13 -33.29
C ALA A 46 5.71 26.64 -32.60
N SER A 47 6.77 27.44 -32.63
CA SER A 47 8.02 27.14 -31.91
C SER A 47 7.79 27.06 -30.41
N ALA A 48 7.04 27.99 -29.82
CA ALA A 48 6.73 27.98 -28.40
C ALA A 48 5.88 26.75 -28.00
N GLN A 49 4.92 26.34 -28.83
CA GLN A 49 4.15 25.11 -28.63
C GLN A 49 5.04 23.86 -28.62
N LYS A 50 6.00 23.78 -29.55
CA LYS A 50 6.99 22.71 -29.59
C LYS A 50 7.84 22.68 -28.33
N ASP A 51 8.36 23.82 -27.91
CA ASP A 51 9.18 23.93 -26.68
C ASP A 51 8.38 23.52 -25.43
N ILE A 52 7.10 23.89 -25.37
CA ILE A 52 6.18 23.47 -24.31
C ILE A 52 6.04 21.95 -24.26
N LEU A 53 5.76 21.29 -25.39
CA LEU A 53 5.58 19.83 -25.40
C LEU A 53 6.88 19.12 -25.03
N ILE A 54 8.02 19.54 -25.60
CA ILE A 54 9.33 18.98 -25.24
C ILE A 54 9.59 19.14 -23.74
N ARG A 55 9.25 20.30 -23.16
CA ARG A 55 9.41 20.55 -21.73
C ARG A 55 8.54 19.63 -20.86
N ILE A 56 7.28 19.41 -21.25
CA ILE A 56 6.37 18.51 -20.51
C ILE A 56 6.90 17.06 -20.56
N LEU A 57 7.34 16.60 -21.73
CA LEU A 57 7.87 15.25 -21.92
C LEU A 57 9.19 15.05 -21.15
N ASP A 58 10.10 16.03 -21.20
CA ASP A 58 11.37 16.00 -20.48
C ASP A 58 11.19 15.98 -18.96
N ASP A 59 10.35 16.87 -18.42
CA ASP A 59 10.04 16.91 -16.99
C ASP A 59 9.31 15.62 -16.56
N GLY A 60 8.44 15.08 -17.42
CA GLY A 60 7.75 13.81 -17.19
C GLY A 60 8.71 12.65 -17.05
N VAL A 61 9.65 12.48 -17.99
CA VAL A 61 10.70 11.45 -17.89
C VAL A 61 11.48 11.60 -16.59
N LYS A 62 11.87 12.82 -16.21
CA LYS A 62 12.64 13.06 -14.98
C LYS A 62 11.84 12.70 -13.73
N LYS A 63 10.61 13.19 -13.60
CA LYS A 63 9.75 13.03 -12.42
C LYS A 63 9.26 11.59 -12.28
N LEU A 64 8.90 10.92 -13.37
CA LEU A 64 8.50 9.51 -13.35
C LEU A 64 9.67 8.59 -13.00
N ASN A 65 10.90 8.89 -13.44
CA ASN A 65 12.11 8.17 -13.01
C ASN A 65 12.42 8.36 -11.51
N GLU A 66 12.14 9.54 -10.96
CA GLU A 66 12.29 9.78 -9.53
C GLU A 66 11.22 9.04 -8.72
N ALA A 67 9.96 9.10 -9.16
CA ALA A 67 8.86 8.33 -8.57
C ALA A 67 9.12 6.80 -8.61
N GLN A 68 9.75 6.29 -9.68
CA GLN A 68 10.19 4.89 -9.79
C GLN A 68 11.06 4.44 -8.62
N LYS A 69 11.98 5.29 -8.16
CA LYS A 69 12.88 4.96 -7.04
C LYS A 69 12.08 4.77 -5.75
N SER A 70 11.15 5.68 -5.46
CA SER A 70 10.32 5.58 -4.26
C SER A 70 9.35 4.39 -4.35
N LEU A 71 8.77 4.11 -5.53
CA LEU A 71 7.94 2.91 -5.76
C LEU A 71 8.74 1.61 -5.60
N LEU A 72 10.02 1.57 -6.01
CA LEU A 72 10.89 0.42 -5.81
C LEU A 72 11.07 0.11 -4.32
N VAL A 73 11.36 1.13 -3.50
CA VAL A 73 11.51 0.96 -2.05
C VAL A 73 10.18 0.54 -1.41
N SER A 74 9.06 1.15 -1.84
CA SER A 74 7.72 0.77 -1.36
C SER A 74 7.41 -0.72 -1.64
N SER A 75 7.72 -1.20 -2.84
CA SER A 75 7.61 -2.62 -3.23
C SER A 75 8.51 -3.53 -2.37
N GLN A 76 9.77 -3.14 -2.13
CA GLN A 76 10.67 -3.92 -1.28
C GLN A 76 10.16 -4.04 0.16
N SER A 77 9.59 -2.96 0.71
CA SER A 77 8.99 -2.94 2.04
C SER A 77 7.72 -3.80 2.11
N PHE A 78 6.86 -3.78 1.08
CA PHE A 78 5.73 -4.70 0.98
C PHE A 78 6.16 -6.16 0.90
N ASN A 79 7.16 -6.49 0.07
CA ASN A 79 7.67 -7.84 -0.06
C ASN A 79 8.26 -8.36 1.26
N THR A 80 9.00 -7.52 1.98
CA THR A 80 9.56 -7.86 3.29
C THR A 80 8.44 -8.04 4.34
N ALA A 81 7.41 -7.17 4.32
CA ALA A 81 6.24 -7.31 5.18
C ALA A 81 5.48 -8.61 4.90
N SER A 82 5.33 -8.99 3.62
CA SER A 82 4.73 -10.26 3.21
C SER A 82 5.49 -11.46 3.79
N GLY A 83 6.82 -11.46 3.74
CA GLY A 83 7.64 -12.52 4.33
C GLY A 83 7.45 -12.64 5.84
N LYS A 84 7.40 -11.51 6.54
CA LYS A 84 7.15 -11.47 8.00
C LYS A 84 5.72 -11.89 8.36
N LEU A 85 4.72 -11.59 7.54
CA LEU A 85 3.34 -12.02 7.74
C LEU A 85 3.20 -13.54 7.58
N LEU A 86 3.91 -14.16 6.64
CA LEU A 86 3.95 -15.62 6.51
C LEU A 86 4.62 -16.29 7.72
N ALA A 87 5.71 -15.71 8.23
CA ALA A 87 6.35 -16.19 9.45
C ALA A 87 5.44 -16.03 10.67
N LEU A 88 4.73 -14.89 10.77
CA LEU A 88 3.78 -14.64 11.84
C LEU A 88 2.63 -15.65 11.81
N ASP A 89 2.05 -15.98 10.66
CA ASP A 89 0.98 -16.98 10.57
C ASP A 89 1.43 -18.36 11.08
N SER A 90 2.65 -18.78 10.75
CA SER A 90 3.24 -20.01 11.29
C SER A 90 3.43 -19.93 12.81
N GLN A 91 3.90 -18.79 13.32
CA GLN A 91 4.06 -18.58 14.76
C GLN A 91 2.71 -18.61 15.48
N LEU A 92 1.70 -17.90 14.98
CA LEU A 92 0.35 -17.88 15.57
C LEU A 92 -0.29 -19.27 15.56
N THR A 93 -0.08 -20.06 14.51
CA THR A 93 -0.54 -21.46 14.45
C THR A 93 0.06 -22.29 15.59
N ASN A 94 1.35 -22.13 15.87
CA ASN A 94 2.03 -22.83 16.95
C ASN A 94 1.59 -22.31 18.32
N ASP A 95 1.56 -20.99 18.51
CA ASP A 95 1.20 -20.35 19.78
C ASP A 95 -0.26 -20.60 20.14
N PHE A 96 -1.17 -20.64 19.17
CA PHE A 96 -2.61 -20.80 19.41
C PHE A 96 -3.07 -22.27 19.44
N SER A 97 -2.18 -23.22 19.19
CA SER A 97 -2.45 -24.63 19.41
C SER A 97 -2.76 -24.90 20.88
N GLU A 98 -3.81 -25.67 21.17
CA GLU A 98 -4.20 -25.98 22.55
C GLU A 98 -3.09 -26.64 23.37
N LYS A 99 -2.14 -27.31 22.71
CA LYS A 99 -1.00 -27.98 23.36
C LYS A 99 0.18 -27.05 23.62
N SER A 100 0.12 -25.80 23.17
CA SER A 100 1.23 -24.86 23.30
C SER A 100 1.34 -24.34 24.73
N SER A 101 2.57 -23.97 25.13
CA SER A 101 2.80 -23.31 26.41
C SER A 101 2.10 -21.95 26.49
N TYR A 102 2.04 -21.22 25.37
CA TYR A 102 1.31 -19.96 25.28
C TYR A 102 -0.17 -20.16 25.62
N PHE A 103 -0.84 -21.09 24.94
CA PHE A 103 -2.27 -21.35 25.11
C PHE A 103 -2.59 -21.78 26.54
N GLN A 104 -1.83 -22.75 27.08
CA GLN A 104 -2.00 -23.20 28.46
C GLN A 104 -1.80 -22.05 29.45
N SER A 105 -0.81 -21.18 29.24
CA SER A 105 -0.60 -20.01 30.11
C SER A 105 -1.77 -19.01 30.09
N GLN A 106 -2.48 -18.87 28.96
CA GLN A 106 -3.66 -18.00 28.89
C GLN A 106 -4.83 -18.62 29.65
N VAL A 107 -5.04 -19.93 29.51
CA VAL A 107 -6.05 -20.68 30.28
C VAL A 107 -5.78 -20.54 31.77
N ASP A 108 -4.54 -20.73 32.20
CA ASP A 108 -4.15 -20.63 33.61
C ASP A 108 -4.35 -19.22 34.17
N LYS A 109 -4.00 -18.18 33.40
CA LYS A 109 -4.25 -16.78 33.80
C LYS A 109 -5.73 -16.50 34.00
N ILE A 110 -6.57 -16.91 33.04
CA ILE A 110 -8.02 -16.73 33.12
C ILE A 110 -8.59 -17.45 34.34
N ARG A 111 -8.19 -18.71 34.56
CA ARG A 111 -8.63 -19.47 35.74
C ARG A 111 -8.19 -18.83 37.04
N LYS A 112 -6.93 -18.39 37.12
CA LYS A 112 -6.39 -17.73 38.31
C LYS A 112 -7.13 -16.44 38.63
N GLU A 113 -7.44 -15.64 37.62
CA GLU A 113 -8.23 -14.42 37.78
C GLU A 113 -9.66 -14.73 38.25
N ALA A 114 -10.29 -15.76 37.70
CA ALA A 114 -11.59 -16.23 38.17
C ALA A 114 -11.53 -16.62 39.65
N TYR A 115 -10.59 -17.46 40.07
CA TYR A 115 -10.48 -17.92 41.47
C TYR A 115 -10.13 -16.80 42.47
N ALA A 116 -9.47 -15.73 42.03
CA ALA A 116 -9.17 -14.58 42.87
C ALA A 116 -10.31 -13.54 42.94
N GLY A 117 -11.28 -13.62 42.03
CA GLY A 117 -12.38 -12.65 41.89
C GLY A 117 -13.67 -13.05 42.61
N ALA A 118 -14.60 -12.10 42.72
CA ALA A 118 -15.95 -12.37 43.21
C ALA A 118 -16.72 -13.28 42.23
N ALA A 119 -17.40 -14.30 42.74
CA ALA A 119 -18.07 -15.35 41.97
C ALA A 119 -19.26 -14.91 41.09
N ALA A 120 -19.53 -13.60 40.98
CA ALA A 120 -20.65 -13.02 40.24
C ALA A 120 -20.21 -12.06 39.10
N GLY A 121 -18.95 -12.13 38.67
CA GLY A 121 -18.35 -11.17 37.73
C GLY A 121 -18.05 -11.68 36.32
N ILE A 122 -17.33 -10.84 35.59
CA ILE A 122 -16.65 -11.15 34.33
C ILE A 122 -15.16 -11.37 34.59
N VAL A 123 -14.49 -12.10 33.69
CA VAL A 123 -13.05 -12.33 33.71
C VAL A 123 -12.48 -11.91 32.35
N ALA A 124 -11.40 -11.15 32.38
CA ALA A 124 -10.72 -10.72 31.16
C ALA A 124 -9.81 -11.81 30.61
N GLY A 125 -9.81 -11.98 29.30
CA GLY A 125 -8.92 -12.85 28.56
C GLY A 125 -8.02 -12.07 27.58
N PRO A 126 -7.13 -12.77 26.87
CA PRO A 126 -6.22 -12.13 25.93
C PRO A 126 -6.98 -11.46 24.78
N PHE A 127 -6.34 -10.45 24.19
CA PHE A 127 -6.87 -9.70 23.05
C PHE A 127 -8.26 -9.10 23.31
N GLY A 128 -8.60 -8.72 24.54
CA GLY A 128 -9.91 -8.12 24.84
C GLY A 128 -11.07 -9.12 24.85
N LEU A 129 -10.80 -10.42 25.01
CA LEU A 129 -11.82 -11.40 25.35
C LEU A 129 -12.42 -11.06 26.72
N ILE A 130 -13.74 -11.14 26.86
CA ILE A 130 -14.43 -11.04 28.14
C ILE A 130 -15.38 -12.24 28.24
N ILE A 131 -15.26 -13.00 29.32
CA ILE A 131 -16.11 -14.17 29.59
C ILE A 131 -16.69 -14.09 31.00
N SER A 132 -17.80 -14.78 31.24
CA SER A 132 -18.37 -14.84 32.59
C SER A 132 -17.48 -15.64 33.54
N TYR A 133 -17.55 -15.33 34.84
CA TYR A 133 -16.91 -16.12 35.90
C TYR A 133 -17.26 -17.61 35.77
N SER A 134 -18.52 -17.95 35.47
CA SER A 134 -18.95 -19.35 35.36
C SER A 134 -18.21 -20.12 34.26
N ILE A 135 -17.88 -19.46 33.14
CA ILE A 135 -17.08 -20.05 32.08
C ILE A 135 -15.60 -20.12 32.50
N ALA A 136 -15.08 -19.03 33.06
CA ALA A 136 -13.67 -18.89 33.43
C ALA A 136 -13.24 -19.85 34.57
N ALA A 137 -14.08 -20.01 35.59
CA ALA A 137 -13.86 -20.90 36.73
C ALA A 137 -14.22 -22.37 36.45
N GLY A 138 -14.77 -22.67 35.27
CA GLY A 138 -15.18 -24.03 34.90
C GLY A 138 -16.48 -24.52 35.57
N VAL A 139 -17.31 -23.60 36.10
CA VAL A 139 -18.67 -23.92 36.57
C VAL A 139 -19.54 -24.41 35.42
N ILE A 140 -19.38 -23.81 34.23
CA ILE A 140 -19.91 -24.34 32.97
C ILE A 140 -18.77 -25.09 32.28
N GLU A 141 -18.80 -26.41 32.38
CA GLU A 141 -17.76 -27.28 31.84
C GLU A 141 -17.59 -27.11 30.32
N GLY A 142 -16.33 -27.16 29.87
CA GLY A 142 -15.98 -27.20 28.45
C GLY A 142 -16.20 -25.91 27.65
N LYS A 143 -16.58 -24.77 28.26
CA LYS A 143 -16.82 -23.51 27.53
C LYS A 143 -15.61 -22.58 27.41
N LEU A 144 -14.67 -22.63 28.35
CA LEU A 144 -13.48 -21.75 28.34
C LEU A 144 -12.61 -21.97 27.10
N ILE A 145 -12.28 -23.23 26.81
CA ILE A 145 -11.38 -23.59 25.69
C ILE A 145 -11.97 -23.16 24.34
N PRO A 146 -13.26 -23.44 24.02
CA PRO A 146 -13.91 -22.92 22.82
C PRO A 146 -13.89 -21.39 22.72
N GLU A 147 -14.19 -20.65 23.79
CA GLU A 147 -14.22 -19.18 23.74
C GLU A 147 -12.83 -18.58 23.48
N LEU A 148 -11.80 -19.13 24.14
CA LEU A 148 -10.42 -18.74 23.89
C LEU A 148 -10.02 -19.06 22.44
N ASN A 149 -10.29 -20.28 21.96
CA ASN A 149 -10.02 -20.68 20.59
C ASN A 149 -10.70 -19.77 19.57
N ASN A 150 -11.97 -19.40 19.78
CA ASN A 150 -12.69 -18.50 18.90
C ASN A 150 -12.00 -17.12 18.83
N ARG A 151 -11.55 -16.59 19.98
CA ARG A 151 -10.82 -15.32 19.99
C ARG A 151 -9.48 -15.41 19.26
N LEU A 152 -8.70 -16.45 19.52
CA LEU A 152 -7.40 -16.65 18.90
C LEU A 152 -7.52 -16.85 17.38
N LYS A 153 -8.53 -17.60 16.93
CA LYS A 153 -8.86 -17.75 15.50
C LYS A 153 -9.21 -16.41 14.83
N ALA A 154 -9.93 -15.53 15.53
CA ALA A 154 -10.23 -14.19 15.01
C ALA A 154 -8.95 -13.36 14.83
N VAL A 155 -8.00 -13.43 15.78
CA VAL A 155 -6.69 -12.78 15.66
C VAL A 155 -5.89 -13.35 14.49
N GLN A 156 -5.85 -14.68 14.33
CA GLN A 156 -5.16 -15.30 13.21
C GLN A 156 -5.76 -14.87 11.86
N SER A 157 -7.10 -14.90 11.76
CA SER A 157 -7.83 -14.52 10.55
C SER A 157 -7.60 -13.06 10.14
N PHE A 158 -7.42 -12.15 11.11
CA PHE A 158 -7.01 -10.79 10.84
C PHE A 158 -5.66 -10.73 10.11
N PHE A 159 -4.64 -11.45 10.61
CA PHE A 159 -3.32 -11.46 9.98
C PHE A 159 -3.30 -12.23 8.66
N THR A 160 -4.11 -13.28 8.49
CA THR A 160 -4.29 -13.95 7.21
C THR A 160 -4.86 -12.99 6.15
N THR A 161 -5.88 -12.21 6.52
CA THR A 161 -6.46 -11.18 5.64
C THR A 161 -5.43 -10.12 5.28
N LEU A 162 -4.71 -9.59 6.28
CA LEU A 162 -3.64 -8.62 6.05
C LEU A 162 -2.54 -9.17 5.13
N SER A 163 -2.15 -10.43 5.31
CA SER A 163 -1.17 -11.13 4.46
C SER A 163 -1.64 -11.19 3.00
N ALA A 164 -2.90 -11.55 2.76
CA ALA A 164 -3.47 -11.57 1.42
C ALA A 164 -3.48 -10.18 0.78
N THR A 165 -3.90 -9.15 1.53
CA THR A 165 -3.89 -7.76 1.06
C THR A 165 -2.48 -7.28 0.70
N VAL A 166 -1.49 -7.50 1.58
CA VAL A 166 -0.10 -7.10 1.35
C VAL A 166 0.51 -7.82 0.15
N LYS A 167 0.22 -9.10 -0.01
CA LYS A 167 0.71 -9.89 -1.14
C LYS A 167 0.11 -9.41 -2.47
N GLN A 168 -1.17 -9.01 -2.48
CA GLN A 168 -1.80 -8.46 -3.66
C GLN A 168 -1.25 -7.06 -3.97
N ALA A 169 -1.16 -6.18 -2.97
CA ALA A 169 -0.58 -4.85 -3.14
C ALA A 169 0.86 -4.92 -3.69
N ASN A 170 1.67 -5.88 -3.22
CA ASN A 170 3.03 -6.09 -3.72
C ASN A 170 3.06 -6.48 -5.22
N LYS A 171 2.10 -7.31 -5.67
CA LYS A 171 1.99 -7.65 -7.10
C LYS A 171 1.56 -6.45 -7.94
N ASP A 172 0.59 -5.69 -7.43
CA ASP A 172 0.03 -4.55 -8.15
C ASP A 172 1.07 -3.43 -8.31
N ILE A 173 1.86 -3.15 -7.27
CA ILE A 173 2.94 -2.16 -7.36
C ILE A 173 4.06 -2.62 -8.30
N ASP A 174 4.41 -3.91 -8.33
CA ASP A 174 5.41 -4.43 -9.27
C ASP A 174 4.93 -4.36 -10.73
N ALA A 175 3.66 -4.68 -10.98
CA ALA A 175 3.05 -4.52 -12.30
C ALA A 175 3.02 -3.04 -12.73
N ALA A 176 2.64 -2.14 -11.83
CA ALA A 176 2.63 -0.70 -12.10
C ALA A 176 4.04 -0.17 -12.40
N LYS A 177 5.05 -0.56 -11.61
CA LYS A 177 6.46 -0.20 -11.85
C LYS A 177 6.95 -0.66 -13.21
N LEU A 178 6.66 -1.91 -13.58
CA LEU A 178 7.08 -2.47 -14.86
C LEU A 178 6.47 -1.69 -16.01
N LYS A 179 5.14 -1.45 -15.96
CA LYS A 179 4.46 -0.65 -16.97
C LYS A 179 5.04 0.77 -17.05
N LEU A 180 5.25 1.41 -15.90
CA LEU A 180 5.79 2.77 -15.84
C LEU A 180 7.21 2.86 -16.41
N ALA A 181 8.05 1.82 -16.29
CA ALA A 181 9.35 1.78 -16.96
C ALA A 181 9.20 1.80 -18.50
N THR A 182 8.26 1.01 -19.03
CA THR A 182 7.97 0.96 -20.47
C THR A 182 7.44 2.31 -20.97
N GLU A 183 6.50 2.92 -20.24
CA GLU A 183 5.94 4.22 -20.63
C GLU A 183 6.99 5.35 -20.54
N ILE A 184 7.88 5.35 -19.54
CA ILE A 184 9.00 6.32 -19.48
C ILE A 184 9.88 6.23 -20.73
N ALA A 185 10.21 5.01 -21.17
CA ALA A 185 11.00 4.81 -22.38
C ALA A 185 10.27 5.34 -23.62
N ALA A 186 8.98 5.02 -23.77
CA ALA A 186 8.14 5.49 -24.87
C ALA A 186 8.02 7.03 -24.89
N ILE A 187 7.87 7.68 -23.74
CA ILE A 187 7.86 9.15 -23.63
C ILE A 187 9.19 9.73 -24.11
N GLY A 188 10.32 9.09 -23.79
CA GLY A 188 11.64 9.50 -24.27
C GLY A 188 11.80 9.40 -25.80
N GLU A 189 11.22 8.36 -26.41
CA GLU A 189 11.18 8.19 -27.86
C GLU A 189 10.32 9.28 -28.52
N ILE A 190 9.09 9.49 -28.01
CA ILE A 190 8.17 10.54 -28.49
C ILE A 190 8.81 11.93 -28.37
N LYS A 191 9.54 12.20 -27.28
CA LYS A 191 10.29 13.45 -27.11
C LYS A 191 11.31 13.64 -28.24
N THR A 192 12.10 12.61 -28.54
CA THR A 192 13.11 12.65 -29.60
C THR A 192 12.47 12.90 -30.97
N GLU A 193 11.34 12.26 -31.25
CA GLU A 193 10.57 12.51 -32.48
C GLU A 193 10.02 13.95 -32.53
N THR A 194 9.49 14.44 -31.41
CA THR A 194 8.95 15.81 -31.26
C THR A 194 10.02 16.86 -31.54
N GLU A 195 11.26 16.65 -31.08
CA GLU A 195 12.40 17.54 -31.34
C GLU A 195 12.70 17.72 -32.83
N THR A 196 12.40 16.73 -33.67
CA THR A 196 12.61 16.81 -35.12
C THR A 196 11.36 17.21 -35.92
N THR A 197 10.18 17.12 -35.29
CA THR A 197 8.89 17.44 -35.91
C THR A 197 8.74 18.94 -36.17
N ARG A 198 8.18 19.30 -37.33
CA ARG A 198 7.80 20.68 -37.66
C ARG A 198 6.40 20.96 -37.13
N PHE A 199 6.28 21.96 -36.26
CA PHE A 199 5.01 22.37 -35.65
C PHE A 199 4.32 23.49 -36.43
N TYR A 200 5.07 24.30 -37.17
CA TYR A 200 4.47 25.31 -38.02
C TYR A 200 3.93 24.66 -39.30
N VAL A 201 2.63 24.37 -39.28
CA VAL A 201 1.85 23.83 -40.39
C VAL A 201 0.52 24.57 -40.46
N ASP A 202 -0.13 24.49 -41.62
CA ASP A 202 -1.49 24.98 -41.82
C ASP A 202 -2.46 23.90 -41.31
N TYR A 203 -2.86 24.00 -40.05
CA TYR A 203 -3.85 23.10 -39.44
C TYR A 203 -5.22 23.42 -40.02
N ASP A 204 -5.94 22.40 -40.49
CA ASP A 204 -7.35 22.57 -40.83
C ASP A 204 -8.21 22.63 -39.55
N ASP A 205 -9.49 22.99 -39.67
CA ASP A 205 -10.39 23.09 -38.50
C ASP A 205 -10.64 21.74 -37.80
N LEU A 206 -10.20 20.62 -38.38
CA LEU A 206 -10.34 19.28 -37.80
C LEU A 206 -9.13 18.87 -36.94
N MET A 207 -7.96 19.45 -37.17
CA MET A 207 -6.69 19.19 -36.46
C MET A 207 -6.48 20.15 -35.28
#